data_AF-A0A2H0L3D2-F1
#
_entry.id   AF-A0A2H0L3D2-F1
#
_cell.length_a   1.000
_cell.length_b   1.000
_cell.length_c   1.000
_cell.angle_alpha   90.00
_cell.angle_beta   90.00
_cell.angle_gamma   90.00
#
_symmetry.space_group_name_H-M   'P 1'
#
loop_
_entity.id
_entity.type
_entity.pdbx_description
1 polymer ?
#
loop_
_entity_poly.entity_id
_entity_poly.type
_entity_poly.pdbx_seq_one_letter_code
_entity_poly.pdbx_strand_id
1 'polypeptide(L)'
;MNLKVLSKLLSKIESAPKVPSVLGKSKKVTRHIPVQTKREVVAKHNGKCAYPSCNKPYQEIHHPQRFAIKRSHADIVPLCKNQHRIGLLAWLKTRNRRQPSGVYKRSETGTTTKAGWM
;
A
#
# COMPACT_ATOMS: atom_id res chain seq x y z
N MET A 1 -11.01 56.58 -9.50
CA MET A 1 -9.75 55.79 -9.47
C MET A 1 -8.95 56.08 -10.73
N ASN A 2 -7.67 56.43 -10.61
CA ASN A 2 -6.86 56.90 -11.74
C ASN A 2 -6.26 55.71 -12.52
N LEU A 3 -6.77 55.47 -13.73
CA LEU A 3 -6.40 54.34 -14.59
C LEU A 3 -4.89 54.26 -14.88
N LYS A 4 -4.19 55.41 -14.88
CA LYS A 4 -2.74 55.48 -15.11
C LYS A 4 -1.94 54.87 -13.96
N VAL A 5 -2.43 55.01 -12.72
CA VAL A 5 -1.76 54.47 -11.53
C VAL A 5 -1.88 52.95 -11.49
N LEU A 6 -3.05 52.41 -11.86
CA LEU A 6 -3.29 50.96 -11.91
C LEU A 6 -2.39 50.28 -12.96
N SER A 7 -2.28 50.87 -14.15
CA SER A 7 -1.42 50.32 -15.23
C SER A 7 0.06 50.24 -14.84
N LYS A 8 0.55 51.22 -14.07
CA LYS A 8 1.95 51.32 -13.63
C LYS A 8 2.30 50.36 -12.49
N LEU A 9 1.30 49.95 -11.71
CA LEU A 9 1.45 48.91 -10.68
C LEU A 9 1.47 47.52 -11.30
N LEU A 10 0.60 47.27 -12.29
CA LEU A 10 0.53 45.99 -13.00
C LEU A 10 1.77 45.72 -13.87
N SER A 11 2.37 46.76 -14.46
CA SER A 11 3.58 46.62 -15.28
C SER A 11 4.85 46.28 -14.48
N LYS A 12 4.80 46.31 -13.14
CA LYS A 12 5.95 46.07 -12.24
C LYS A 12 6.00 44.65 -11.67
N ILE A 13 5.01 43.81 -11.96
CA ILE A 13 5.02 42.40 -11.61
C ILE A 13 5.63 41.66 -12.80
N GLU A 14 6.92 41.36 -12.74
CA GLU A 14 7.55 40.45 -13.69
C GLU A 14 6.83 39.09 -13.63
N SER A 15 6.50 38.53 -14.79
CA SER A 15 5.87 37.23 -14.86
C SER A 15 6.79 36.20 -14.20
N ALA A 16 6.26 35.50 -13.19
CA ALA A 16 6.98 34.45 -12.49
C ALA A 16 7.70 33.53 -13.49
N PRO A 17 8.96 33.11 -13.22
CA PRO A 17 9.67 32.22 -14.11
C PRO A 17 8.81 30.98 -14.32
N LYS A 18 8.52 30.66 -15.59
CA LYS A 18 7.86 29.41 -15.97
C LYS A 18 8.81 28.28 -15.57
N VAL A 19 8.66 27.79 -14.34
CA VAL A 19 9.37 26.61 -13.87
C VAL A 19 8.96 25.49 -14.82
N PRO A 20 9.85 24.93 -15.65
CA PRO A 20 9.50 23.74 -16.42
C PRO A 20 9.07 22.71 -15.39
N SER A 21 7.84 22.22 -15.50
CA SER A 21 7.32 21.21 -14.59
C SER A 21 8.05 19.90 -14.84
N VAL A 22 9.28 19.78 -14.32
CA VAL A 22 10.04 18.52 -14.23
C VAL A 22 9.50 17.73 -13.03
N LEU A 23 8.18 17.67 -12.88
CA LEU A 23 7.55 16.58 -12.16
C LEU A 23 7.46 15.44 -13.16
N GLY A 24 8.54 14.66 -13.23
CA GLY A 24 8.53 13.38 -13.92
C GLY A 24 7.28 12.63 -13.52
N LYS A 25 6.46 12.24 -14.51
CA LYS A 25 5.19 11.53 -14.29
C LYS A 25 5.45 10.40 -13.30
N SER A 26 4.96 10.52 -12.07
CA SER A 26 5.08 9.45 -11.09
C SER A 26 4.42 8.22 -11.70
N LYS A 27 5.22 7.18 -11.98
CA LYS A 27 4.70 5.95 -12.60
C LYS A 27 3.68 5.36 -11.64
N LYS A 28 2.39 5.49 -11.97
CA LYS A 28 1.30 4.94 -11.16
C LYS A 28 1.51 3.43 -11.02
N VAL A 29 1.59 2.92 -9.79
CA VAL A 29 1.69 1.48 -9.54
C VAL A 29 0.38 0.83 -9.99
N THR A 30 0.48 -0.09 -10.94
CA THR A 30 -0.66 -0.85 -11.49
C THR A 30 -0.75 -2.23 -10.84
N ARG A 31 -1.84 -2.96 -11.07
CA ARG A 31 -1.97 -4.35 -10.61
C ARG A 31 -1.02 -5.31 -11.32
N HIS A 32 -0.53 -4.93 -12.50
CA HIS A 32 0.37 -5.77 -13.28
C HIS A 32 1.73 -5.84 -12.59
N ILE A 33 2.11 -7.05 -12.18
CA ILE A 33 3.41 -7.30 -11.55
C ILE A 33 4.48 -7.39 -12.65
N PRO A 34 5.49 -6.51 -12.66
CA PRO A 34 6.58 -6.56 -13.62
C PRO A 34 7.31 -7.92 -13.60
N VAL A 35 7.76 -8.37 -14.77
CA VAL A 35 8.44 -9.67 -14.91
C VAL A 35 9.67 -9.76 -14.02
N GLN A 36 10.46 -8.68 -13.92
CA GLN A 36 11.64 -8.62 -13.07
C GLN A 36 11.27 -8.85 -11.59
N THR A 37 10.25 -8.16 -11.08
CA THR A 37 9.77 -8.33 -9.70
C THR A 37 9.30 -9.76 -9.45
N LYS A 38 8.61 -10.39 -10.42
CA LYS A 38 8.24 -11.81 -10.31
C LYS A 38 9.47 -12.70 -10.18
N ARG A 39 10.48 -12.52 -11.03
CA ARG A 39 11.72 -13.32 -11.02
C ARG A 39 12.47 -13.18 -9.71
N GLU A 40 12.63 -11.96 -9.21
CA GLU A 40 13.31 -11.68 -7.93
C GLU A 40 12.62 -12.37 -6.75
N VAL A 41 11.29 -12.28 -6.69
CA VAL A 41 10.51 -12.90 -5.62
C VAL A 41 10.57 -14.43 -5.68
N VAL A 42 10.48 -15.01 -6.89
CA VAL A 42 10.62 -16.45 -7.09
C VAL A 42 12.01 -16.94 -6.69
N ALA A 43 13.06 -16.20 -7.07
CA ALA A 43 14.44 -16.53 -6.73
C ALA A 43 14.69 -16.52 -5.21
N LYS A 44 14.15 -15.52 -4.50
CA LYS A 44 14.22 -15.45 -3.02
C LYS A 44 13.62 -16.67 -2.31
N HIS A 45 12.66 -17.34 -2.94
CA HIS A 45 12.01 -18.54 -2.42
C HIS A 45 12.49 -19.83 -3.11
N ASN A 46 13.61 -19.79 -3.83
CA ASN A 46 14.19 -20.95 -4.53
C ASN A 46 13.19 -21.66 -5.46
N GLY A 47 12.28 -20.91 -6.10
CA GLY A 47 11.25 -21.51 -6.96
C GLY A 47 10.17 -22.30 -6.22
N LYS A 48 10.07 -22.16 -4.89
CA LYS A 48 9.11 -22.91 -4.06
C LYS A 48 8.02 -22.02 -3.51
N CYS A 49 6.97 -22.67 -3.02
CA CYS A 49 5.91 -22.04 -2.26
C CYS A 49 6.48 -21.36 -0.99
N ALA A 50 6.09 -20.12 -0.75
CA ALA A 50 6.49 -19.37 0.44
C ALA A 50 5.73 -19.75 1.71
N TYR A 51 4.68 -20.57 1.60
CA TYR A 51 3.93 -21.01 2.77
C TYR A 51 4.82 -21.88 3.67
N PRO A 52 4.90 -21.60 4.99
CA PRO A 52 5.68 -22.42 5.93
C PRO A 52 5.28 -23.89 5.83
N SER A 53 6.23 -24.81 5.91
CA SER A 53 6.02 -26.27 5.75
C SER A 53 5.54 -26.74 4.36
N CYS A 54 5.43 -25.87 3.36
CA CYS A 54 5.13 -26.27 1.97
C CYS A 54 6.41 -26.28 1.11
N ASN A 55 6.80 -27.47 0.61
CA ASN A 55 7.95 -27.62 -0.27
C ASN A 55 7.59 -27.73 -1.77
N LYS A 56 6.31 -27.54 -2.12
CA LYS A 56 5.83 -27.64 -3.51
C LYS A 56 6.40 -26.51 -4.37
N PRO A 57 6.59 -26.72 -5.68
CA PRO A 57 6.96 -25.65 -6.60
C PRO A 57 5.91 -24.53 -6.60
N TYR A 58 6.35 -23.30 -6.81
CA TYR A 58 5.42 -22.19 -6.97
C TYR A 58 4.64 -22.30 -8.29
N GLN A 59 3.44 -21.74 -8.30
CA GLN A 59 2.59 -21.69 -9.48
C GLN A 59 2.00 -20.29 -9.69
N GLU A 60 1.70 -19.57 -8.61
CA GLU A 60 1.02 -18.28 -8.68
C GLU A 60 1.69 -17.26 -7.74
N ILE A 61 1.67 -15.98 -8.12
CA ILE A 61 2.15 -14.89 -7.26
C ILE A 61 0.96 -14.30 -6.50
N HIS A 62 1.13 -14.22 -5.18
CA HIS A 62 0.10 -13.78 -4.25
C HIS A 62 0.43 -12.40 -3.69
N HIS A 63 -0.59 -11.55 -3.51
CA HIS A 63 -0.51 -10.37 -2.66
C HIS A 63 -1.09 -10.71 -1.28
N PRO A 64 -0.28 -10.89 -0.22
CA PRO A 64 -0.78 -11.23 1.13
C PRO A 64 -1.80 -10.23 1.66
N GLN A 65 -1.55 -8.94 1.40
CA GLN A 65 -2.53 -7.87 1.53
C GLN A 65 -3.08 -7.56 0.15
N ARG A 66 -4.42 -7.51 0.01
CA ARG A 66 -5.08 -7.17 -1.27
C ARG A 66 -4.45 -5.91 -1.88
N PHE A 67 -4.11 -5.97 -3.17
CA PHE A 67 -3.50 -4.84 -3.87
C PHE A 67 -4.38 -3.58 -3.83
N ALA A 68 -5.71 -3.72 -3.80
CA ALA A 68 -6.62 -2.58 -3.66
C ALA A 68 -6.36 -1.74 -2.38
N ILE A 69 -5.82 -2.37 -1.32
CA ILE A 69 -5.51 -1.72 -0.04
C ILE A 69 -4.08 -1.17 -0.04
N LYS A 70 -3.06 -2.01 -0.31
CA LYS A 70 -1.65 -1.60 -0.20
C LYS A 70 -1.11 -0.88 -1.45
N ARG A 71 -1.69 -1.15 -2.63
CA ARG A 71 -1.26 -0.67 -3.95
C ARG A 71 0.26 -0.79 -4.19
N SER A 72 0.85 -1.89 -3.74
CA SER A 72 2.30 -2.13 -3.78
C SER A 72 2.60 -3.58 -4.15
N HIS A 73 3.80 -3.83 -4.66
CA HIS A 73 4.34 -5.15 -4.98
C HIS A 73 5.49 -5.58 -4.06
N ALA A 74 5.80 -4.80 -3.02
CA ALA A 74 6.94 -5.07 -2.13
C ALA A 74 6.81 -6.39 -1.35
N ASP A 75 5.58 -6.83 -1.04
CA ASP A 75 5.32 -7.97 -0.15
C ASP A 75 4.70 -9.17 -0.90
N ILE A 76 4.79 -9.21 -2.23
CA ILE A 76 4.25 -10.34 -2.98
C ILE A 76 5.05 -11.61 -2.70
N VAL A 77 4.38 -12.76 -2.72
CA VAL A 77 5.00 -14.05 -2.42
C VAL A 77 4.58 -15.11 -3.44
N PRO A 78 5.46 -16.05 -3.81
CA PRO A 78 5.12 -17.15 -4.68
C PRO A 78 4.43 -18.26 -3.89
N LEU A 79 3.29 -18.77 -4.36
CA LEU A 79 2.54 -19.86 -3.73
C LEU A 79 2.22 -20.97 -4.75
N CYS A 80 2.02 -22.19 -4.26
CA CYS A 80 1.41 -23.26 -5.06
C CYS A 80 -0.11 -23.03 -5.16
N LYS A 81 -0.78 -23.64 -6.16
CA LYS A 81 -2.23 -23.50 -6.39
C LYS A 81 -3.07 -23.75 -5.14
N ASN A 82 -2.72 -24.78 -4.37
CA ASN A 82 -3.44 -25.14 -3.15
C ASN A 82 -3.38 -24.01 -2.12
N GLN A 83 -2.19 -23.46 -1.87
CA GLN A 83 -2.03 -22.39 -0.89
C GLN A 83 -2.56 -21.05 -1.39
N HIS A 84 -2.49 -20.79 -2.69
CA HIS A 84 -3.10 -19.61 -3.28
C HIS A 84 -4.63 -19.63 -3.18
N ARG A 85 -5.25 -20.80 -3.44
CA ARG A 85 -6.69 -21.01 -3.31
C ARG A 85 -7.17 -20.95 -1.86
N ILE A 86 -6.41 -21.58 -0.96
CA ILE A 86 -6.73 -21.54 0.47
C ILE A 86 -6.65 -20.09 0.94
N GLY A 87 -5.66 -19.30 0.49
CA GLY A 87 -5.69 -17.83 0.48
C GLY A 87 -6.02 -17.14 1.82
N LEU A 88 -6.08 -17.89 2.91
CA LEU A 88 -6.65 -17.47 4.18
C LEU A 88 -5.52 -17.27 5.17
N LEU A 89 -5.10 -16.02 5.31
CA LEU A 89 -4.74 -15.40 6.60
C LEU A 89 -3.65 -16.04 7.48
N ALA A 90 -2.88 -17.04 7.02
CA ALA A 90 -1.93 -17.74 7.91
C ALA A 90 -0.59 -17.01 8.12
N TRP A 91 -0.23 -16.02 7.30
CA TRP A 91 1.06 -15.32 7.41
C TRP A 91 0.98 -13.86 7.89
N LEU A 92 -0.21 -13.40 8.29
CA LEU A 92 -0.39 -12.06 8.87
C LEU A 92 -0.18 -12.03 10.39
N LYS A 93 0.02 -13.16 11.06
CA LYS A 93 0.04 -13.21 12.53
C LYS A 93 1.41 -12.97 13.17
N THR A 94 2.51 -13.04 12.42
CA THR A 94 3.88 -12.90 13.02
C THR A 94 4.60 -11.59 12.69
N ARG A 95 4.05 -10.68 11.87
CA ARG A 95 4.72 -9.39 11.57
C ARG A 95 3.88 -8.14 11.78
N ASN A 96 2.69 -8.25 12.38
CA ASN A 96 1.86 -7.08 12.66
C ASN A 96 1.25 -7.18 14.06
N ARG A 97 1.99 -6.76 15.10
CA ARG A 97 1.37 -6.20 16.30
C ARG A 97 0.49 -5.04 15.82
N ARG A 98 -0.81 -5.27 15.69
CA ARG A 98 -1.76 -4.15 15.71
C ARG A 98 -1.63 -3.51 17.08
N GLN A 99 -1.10 -2.30 17.13
CA GLN A 99 -1.50 -1.32 18.14
C GLN A 99 -3.03 -1.25 18.08
N PRO A 100 -3.76 -1.56 19.16
CA PRO A 100 -5.21 -1.63 19.11
C PRO A 100 -5.79 -0.22 19.07
N SER A 101 -6.19 0.25 17.88
CA SER A 101 -7.10 1.37 17.77
C SER A 101 -8.51 0.89 18.16
N GLY A 102 -8.89 1.15 19.42
CA GLY A 102 -10.28 1.14 19.89
C GLY A 102 -11.02 -0.20 19.78
N VAL A 103 -10.86 -1.06 20.78
CA VAL A 103 -11.77 -2.20 20.97
C VAL A 103 -13.04 -1.71 21.66
N TYR A 104 -14.12 -1.49 20.91
CA TYR A 104 -15.45 -1.48 21.51
C TYR A 104 -15.88 -2.93 21.73
N LYS A 105 -15.89 -3.39 22.98
CA LYS A 105 -16.56 -4.64 23.37
C LYS A 105 -18.05 -4.35 23.53
N ARG A 106 -18.88 -5.04 22.75
CA ARG A 106 -20.32 -5.10 23.00
C ARG A 106 -20.55 -6.16 24.09
N SER A 107 -20.93 -5.74 25.28
CA SER A 107 -21.46 -6.65 26.31
C SER A 107 -22.88 -7.07 25.93
N GLU A 108 -23.23 -8.33 26.16
CA GLU A 108 -24.58 -8.87 25.92
C GLU A 108 -25.62 -8.40 26.96
N THR A 109 -25.21 -7.51 27.88
CA THR A 109 -26.08 -6.78 28.79
C THR A 109 -25.80 -5.29 28.60
N GLY A 110 -26.80 -4.57 28.07
CA GLY A 110 -26.66 -3.22 27.53
C GLY A 110 -26.47 -2.14 28.59
N THR A 111 -25.25 -1.99 29.12
CA THR A 111 -24.82 -0.78 29.83
C THR A 111 -23.34 -0.50 29.53
N THR A 112 -23.07 0.69 28.94
CA THR A 112 -21.71 1.11 28.56
C THR A 112 -21.17 2.05 29.64
N THR A 113 -20.15 1.62 30.39
CA THR A 113 -19.44 2.52 31.31
C THR A 113 -18.02 2.76 30.81
N LYS A 114 -17.64 4.04 30.67
CA LYS A 114 -16.29 4.50 30.30
C LYS A 114 -15.32 4.19 31.44
N ALA A 115 -14.28 3.40 31.18
CA ALA A 115 -13.10 3.35 32.05
C ALA A 115 -12.03 4.31 31.52
N GLY A 116 -11.69 5.33 32.32
CA GLY A 116 -10.57 6.23 32.09
C GLY A 116 -9.23 5.60 32.47
N TRP A 117 -8.14 6.15 31.94
CA TRP A 117 -6.76 5.76 32.28
C TRP A 117 -6.09 6.94 32.99
N MET A 118 -5.40 6.64 34.11
CA MET A 118 -4.49 7.52 34.86
C MET A 118 -3.21 7.77 34.07
#